data_AF-A0A2B7ZYV6-F1
#
_entry.id   AF-A0A2B7ZYV6-F1
#
_cell.length_a   1.000
_cell.length_b   1.000
_cell.length_c   1.000
_cell.angle_alpha   90.00
_cell.angle_beta   90.00
_cell.angle_gamma   90.00
#
_symmetry.space_group_name_H-M   'P 1'
#
loop_
_entity.id
_entity.type
_entity.pdbx_description
1 polymer ?
#
loop_
_entity_poly.entity_id
_entity_poly.type
_entity_poly.pdbx_seq_one_letter_code
_entity_poly.pdbx_strand_id
1 'polypeptide(L)' 'MAEQPLNNILAIVKGQWKYLSPCQGKPFMEAVEIETGCSQAEQLYDLKNDPRELNNLAAKQPKKAAELKALLEKVKGQ' A
#
# COMPACT_ATOMS: atom_id res chain seq x y z
N MET A 1 5.84 -26.27 -6.31
CA MET A 1 6.49 -25.45 -5.27
C MET A 1 6.54 -24.04 -5.83
N ALA A 2 5.66 -23.15 -5.38
CA ALA A 2 5.62 -21.78 -5.89
C ALA A 2 6.25 -20.86 -4.84
N GLU A 3 7.48 -20.46 -5.10
CA GLU A 3 8.20 -19.44 -4.35
C GLU A 3 7.61 -18.09 -4.77
N GLN A 4 6.60 -17.60 -4.07
CA GLN A 4 6.19 -16.21 -4.26
C GLN A 4 7.32 -15.35 -3.66
N PRO A 5 8.01 -14.50 -4.45
CA PRO A 5 8.92 -13.54 -3.85
C PRO A 5 8.07 -12.72 -2.88
N LEU A 6 8.51 -12.65 -1.63
CA LEU A 6 7.88 -11.85 -0.59
C LEU A 6 7.84 -10.39 -1.06
N ASN A 7 6.78 -10.03 -1.80
CA ASN A 7 6.35 -8.66 -1.98
C ASN A 7 5.90 -8.18 -0.60
N ASN A 8 6.88 -7.86 0.26
CA ASN A 8 6.65 -7.32 1.59
C ASN A 8 6.17 -5.88 1.45
N ILE A 9 4.93 -5.72 0.97
CA ILE A 9 4.21 -4.47 0.97
C ILE A 9 3.87 -4.20 2.43
N LEU A 10 4.48 -3.16 3.00
CA LEU A 10 4.20 -2.77 4.36
C LEU A 10 2.98 -1.87 4.38
N ALA A 11 1.97 -2.28 5.14
CA ALA A 11 0.72 -1.53 5.28
C ALA A 11 0.56 -1.07 6.73
N ILE A 12 0.07 0.16 6.90
CA ILE A 12 -0.35 0.69 8.20
C ILE A 12 -1.79 1.18 8.12
N VAL A 13 -2.60 0.79 9.10
CA VAL A 13 -3.97 1.25 9.26
C VAL A 13 -4.03 2.12 10.52
N LYS A 14 -4.51 3.36 10.37
CA LYS A 14 -4.69 4.30 11.47
C LYS A 14 -6.06 4.95 11.38
N GLY A 15 -6.98 4.47 12.22
CA GLY A 15 -8.38 4.87 12.15
C GLY A 15 -9.00 4.44 10.81
N GLN A 16 -9.53 5.40 10.05
CA GLN A 16 -10.10 5.16 8.73
C GLN A 16 -9.09 5.12 7.59
N TRP A 17 -7.82 5.45 7.84
CA TRP A 17 -6.83 5.56 6.78
C TRP A 17 -5.96 4.32 6.71
N LYS A 18 -5.77 3.78 5.52
CA LYS A 18 -4.85 2.68 5.22
C LYS A 18 -3.80 3.15 4.23
N TYR A 19 -2.54 3.06 4.62
CA TYR A 19 -1.40 3.39 3.77
C TYR A 19 -0.62 2.13 3.43
N LEU A 20 -0.24 1.96 2.17
CA LEU A 20 0.64 0.90 1.71
C LEU A 20 1.90 1.53 1.12
N SER A 21 3.05 1.02 1.57
CA SER A 21 4.35 1.46 1.07
C SER A 21 4.54 1.05 -0.39
N PRO A 22 5.22 1.88 -1.20
CA PRO A 22 5.60 1.48 -2.54
C PRO A 22 6.47 0.22 -2.49
N CYS A 23 6.24 -0.67 -3.44
CA CYS A 23 6.92 -1.94 -3.53
C CYS A 23 7.51 -2.08 -4.94
N GLN A 24 8.72 -2.65 -5.04
CA GLN A 24 9.51 -2.68 -6.28
C GLN A 24 9.12 -3.83 -7.24
N GLY A 25 8.07 -4.58 -6.91
CA GLY A 25 7.49 -5.61 -7.78
C GLY A 25 6.55 -5.02 -8.83
N LYS A 26 6.22 -5.80 -9.84
CA LYS A 26 5.24 -5.40 -10.85
C LYS A 26 3.84 -5.31 -10.22
N PRO A 27 3.08 -4.21 -10.41
CA PRO A 27 1.70 -4.05 -9.91
C PRO A 27 0.70 -5.02 -10.53
N PHE A 28 1.09 -5.65 -11.63
CA PHE A 28 0.32 -6.63 -12.35
C PHE A 28 1.24 -7.78 -12.71
N MET A 29 0.95 -8.98 -12.21
CA MET A 29 1.58 -10.19 -12.74
C MET A 29 0.74 -10.64 -13.93
N GLU A 30 1.09 -10.14 -15.13
CA GLU A 30 0.46 -10.54 -16.40
C GLU A 30 0.42 -12.06 -16.60
N ALA A 31 1.38 -12.79 -16.01
CA ALA A 31 1.47 -14.24 -16.10
C ALA A 31 0.35 -14.99 -15.36
N VAL A 32 -0.35 -14.36 -14.43
CA VAL A 32 -1.43 -15.00 -13.64
C VAL A 32 -2.70 -14.14 -13.55
N GLU A 33 -2.72 -12.96 -14.18
CA GLU A 33 -3.85 -12.01 -14.13
C GLU A 33 -4.25 -11.61 -12.69
N ILE A 34 -3.30 -11.64 -11.76
CA ILE A 34 -3.51 -11.27 -10.36
C ILE A 34 -2.96 -9.86 -10.14
N GLU A 35 -3.81 -8.96 -9.65
CA GLU A 35 -3.41 -7.68 -9.07
C GLU A 35 -2.61 -7.97 -7.79
N THR A 36 -1.28 -7.90 -7.88
CA THR A 36 -0.37 -8.19 -6.77
C THR A 36 -0.43 -7.14 -5.66
N GLY A 37 -1.16 -6.05 -5.88
CA GLY A 37 -1.26 -4.92 -4.94
C GLY A 37 0.06 -4.16 -4.73
N CYS A 38 1.15 -4.55 -5.42
CA CYS A 38 2.47 -3.94 -5.28
C CYS A 38 2.63 -2.81 -6.31
N SER A 39 2.26 -1.59 -5.95
CA SER A 39 2.49 -0.43 -6.80
C SER A 39 3.86 0.19 -6.56
N GLN A 40 4.51 0.69 -7.62
CA GLN A 40 5.71 1.52 -7.49
C GLN A 40 5.41 2.86 -6.80
N ALA A 41 4.13 3.27 -6.82
CA ALA A 41 3.65 4.45 -6.13
C ALA A 41 3.10 4.10 -4.75
N GLU A 42 3.22 5.03 -3.81
CA GLU A 42 2.54 4.95 -2.53
C GLU A 42 1.01 4.93 -2.70
N GLN A 43 0.33 4.16 -1.85
CA GLN A 43 -1.13 3.99 -1.91
C GLN A 43 -1.74 4.41 -0.58
N LEU A 44 -2.82 5.19 -0.65
CA LEU A 44 -3.57 5.64 0.50
C LEU A 44 -5.06 5.47 0.24
N TYR A 45 -5.74 4.74 1.12
CA TYR A 45 -7.16 4.46 1.03
C TYR A 45 -7.88 4.95 2.28
N ASP A 46 -9.11 5.41 2.09
CA ASP A 46 -10.01 5.78 3.16
C ASP A 46 -11.02 4.65 3.36
N LEU A 47 -10.77 3.74 4.30
CA LEU A 47 -11.63 2.57 4.54
C LEU A 47 -13.05 2.93 4.99
N LYS A 48 -13.27 4.17 5.45
CA LYS A 48 -14.59 4.62 5.88
C LYS A 48 -15.49 4.98 4.70
N ASN A 49 -14.95 5.67 3.70
CA ASN A 49 -15.68 6.08 2.49
C ASN A 49 -15.46 5.13 1.31
N ASP A 50 -14.34 4.42 1.30
CA ASP A 50 -13.86 3.51 0.26
C ASP A 50 -13.37 2.18 0.87
N PRO A 51 -14.28 1.40 1.51
CA PRO A 51 -13.93 0.11 2.12
C PRO A 51 -13.47 -0.94 1.11
N ARG A 52 -13.70 -0.69 -0.20
CA ARG A 52 -13.29 -1.55 -1.30
C ARG A 52 -11.90 -1.18 -1.86
N GLU A 53 -11.25 -0.15 -1.32
CA GLU A 53 -9.89 0.26 -1.69
C GLU A 53 -9.72 0.53 -3.21
N LEU A 54 -10.75 1.10 -3.83
CA LEU A 54 -10.81 1.38 -5.25
C LEU A 54 -10.15 2.73 -5.59
N ASN A 55 -10.11 3.66 -4.63
CA ASN A 55 -9.69 5.04 -4.86
C ASN A 55 -8.37 5.33 -4.15
N ASN A 56 -7.26 5.32 -4.90
CA ASN A 56 -5.98 5.76 -4.36
C ASN A 56 -5.97 7.29 -4.14
N LEU A 57 -5.99 7.70 -2.87
CA LEU A 57 -5.95 9.08 -2.43
C LEU A 57 -4.54 9.59 -2.14
N ALA A 58 -3.48 8.79 -2.36
CA ALA A 58 -2.11 9.21 -2.02
C ALA A 58 -1.70 10.47 -2.79
N ALA A 59 -2.02 10.53 -4.09
CA ALA A 59 -1.80 11.70 -4.92
C ALA A 59 -2.66 12.91 -4.51
N LYS A 60 -3.85 12.67 -3.95
CA LYS A 60 -4.77 13.72 -3.50
C LYS A 60 -4.47 14.21 -2.07
N GLN A 61 -3.87 13.36 -1.23
CA GLN A 61 -3.55 13.63 0.17
C GLN A 61 -2.10 13.27 0.52
N PRO A 62 -1.11 13.93 -0.11
CA PRO A 62 0.32 13.64 0.13
C PRO A 62 0.72 13.89 1.59
N LYS A 63 0.08 14.86 2.26
CA LYS A 63 0.30 15.11 3.70
C LYS A 63 -0.07 13.90 4.57
N LYS A 64 -1.20 13.24 4.28
CA LYS A 64 -1.67 12.10 5.07
C LYS A 64 -0.86 10.84 4.77
N ALA A 65 -0.51 10.65 3.51
CA ALA A 65 0.40 9.59 3.08
C ALA A 65 1.77 9.72 3.77
N ALA A 66 2.35 10.93 3.83
CA ALA A 66 3.60 11.18 4.54
C ALA A 66 3.51 10.95 6.06
N GLU A 67 2.41 11.34 6.72
CA GLU A 67 2.19 11.06 8.14
C GLU A 67 2.20 9.56 8.43
N LEU A 68 1.47 8.79 7.63
CA LEU A 68 1.34 7.34 7.80
C LEU A 68 2.63 6.62 7.42
N LYS A 69 3.31 7.08 6.37
CA LYS A 69 4.65 6.61 5.99
C LYS A 69 5.62 6.76 7.16
N ALA A 70 5.71 7.94 7.78
CA ALA A 70 6.60 8.17 8.90
C ALA A 70 6.27 7.28 10.10
N LEU A 71 4.98 6.99 10.34
CA LEU A 71 4.56 6.04 11.38
C LEU A 71 4.95 4.60 11.03
N LEU A 72 4.76 4.20 9.78
CA LEU A 72 5.17 2.89 9.29
C LEU A 72 6.68 2.68 9.41
N GLU A 73 7.48 3.69 9.08
CA GLU A 73 8.93 3.67 9.23
C GLU A 73 9.35 3.55 10.70
N LYS A 74 8.64 4.23 11.62
CA LYS A 74 8.85 4.06 13.06
C LYS A 74 8.56 2.64 13.53
N VAL A 75 7.49 2.02 13.04
CA VAL A 75 7.12 0.63 13.41
C VAL A 75 8.08 -0.39 12.79
N LYS A 76 8.57 -0.15 11.57
CA LYS A 76 9.52 -1.02 10.87
C LYS A 76 10.93 -1.00 11.50
N GLY A 77 11.32 0.14 12.06
CA GLY A 77 12.63 0.33 12.68
C GLY A 77 12.75 -0.12 14.13
N GLN A 78 11.73 -0.79 14.69
CA GLN A 78 11.75 -1.37 16.04
C GLN A 78 12.15 -2.84 16.05
#